data_AF-A0A3P8K6R3-F1
#
_entry.id   AF-A0A3P8K6R3-F1
#
_cell.length_a   1.000
_cell.length_b   1.000
_cell.length_c   1.000
_cell.angle_alpha   90.00
_cell.angle_beta   90.00
_cell.angle_gamma   90.00
#
_symmetry.space_group_name_H-M   'P 1'
#
loop_
_entity.id
_entity.type
_entity.pdbx_description
1 polymer ?
#
loop_
_entity_poly.entity_id
_entity_poly.type
_entity_poly.pdbx_seq_one_letter_code
_entity_poly.pdbx_strand_id
1 'polypeptide(L)'
;MDADVTFELTVDGAAAIGAVGGGWLDLTVLDAAEDAVPALLAAAQERASGLDGALVRTHDDALAALLRRHGFRPSGAVAGRPRGHTEVTLVLRLGVDAAVDDGAVHPPKREVFDPPAMTNTDPKGFVREVEEFRETTFGLYVARRADHPRFAAIESWLLPAFDLRATIFHFTPGHERDQRVYLDVARVWRAGNRWHTEDWYLDLVEHPGRPIELIDVDELLAASAADLLSAADAERAMLAAARAIGGTAAHGHSVDAWLAAEGAPVSWR
;
A
#
# COMPACT_ATOMS: atom_id res chain seq x y z
N MET A 1 34.32 -7.88 -16.77
CA MET A 1 33.10 -8.41 -17.40
C MET A 1 33.05 -9.86 -17.00
N ASP A 2 32.43 -10.16 -15.86
CA ASP A 2 32.10 -11.54 -15.55
C ASP A 2 30.96 -11.95 -16.48
N ALA A 3 31.11 -13.09 -17.13
CA ALA A 3 30.06 -13.63 -17.98
C ALA A 3 28.91 -14.08 -17.09
N ASP A 4 27.69 -13.61 -17.36
CA ASP A 4 26.47 -14.09 -16.71
C ASP A 4 26.37 -15.61 -16.92
N VAL A 5 26.64 -16.39 -15.88
CA VAL A 5 26.53 -17.86 -15.95
C VAL A 5 25.04 -18.19 -16.00
N THR A 6 24.59 -18.62 -17.18
CA THR A 6 23.22 -19.09 -17.39
C THR A 6 23.08 -20.55 -16.95
N PHE A 7 21.97 -20.90 -16.33
CA PHE A 7 21.63 -22.25 -15.88
C PHE A 7 20.18 -22.60 -16.15
N GLU A 8 19.86 -23.90 -16.16
CA GLU A 8 18.48 -24.38 -16.16
C GLU A 8 18.00 -24.67 -14.73
N LEU A 9 16.74 -24.34 -14.46
CA LEU A 9 16.03 -24.69 -13.25
C LEU A 9 14.80 -25.50 -13.65
N THR A 10 14.84 -26.80 -13.38
CA THR A 10 13.71 -27.72 -13.63
C THR A 10 13.25 -28.29 -12.31
N VAL A 11 11.94 -28.26 -12.08
CA VAL A 11 11.25 -29.04 -11.05
C VAL A 11 10.17 -29.87 -11.74
N ASP A 12 9.64 -30.90 -11.10
CA ASP A 12 8.58 -31.71 -11.71
C ASP A 12 7.38 -30.82 -12.04
N GLY A 13 7.03 -30.72 -13.32
CA GLY A 13 5.98 -29.83 -13.82
C GLY A 13 6.37 -28.35 -14.03
N ALA A 14 7.63 -27.92 -13.90
CA ALA A 14 8.04 -26.57 -14.27
C ALA A 14 9.49 -26.43 -14.77
N ALA A 15 9.72 -25.47 -15.69
CA ALA A 15 11.01 -25.20 -16.31
C ALA A 15 11.30 -23.70 -16.40
N ALA A 16 12.53 -23.31 -16.07
CA ALA A 16 13.01 -21.94 -16.15
C ALA A 16 14.50 -21.86 -16.54
N ILE A 17 14.90 -20.74 -17.12
CA ILE A 17 16.29 -20.38 -17.43
C ILE A 17 16.71 -19.27 -16.48
N GLY A 18 17.79 -19.45 -15.74
CA GLY A 18 18.31 -18.49 -14.77
C GLY A 18 19.68 -17.93 -15.13
N ALA A 19 19.98 -16.71 -14.73
CA ALA A 19 21.31 -16.11 -14.75
C ALA A 19 21.54 -15.33 -13.45
N VAL A 20 22.79 -15.22 -12.99
CA VAL A 20 23.13 -14.36 -11.85
C VAL A 20 24.01 -13.22 -12.34
N GLY A 21 23.59 -11.99 -12.08
CA GLY A 21 24.28 -10.78 -12.51
C GLY A 21 23.97 -9.60 -11.59
N GLY A 22 24.99 -8.80 -11.27
CA GLY A 22 24.80 -7.55 -10.51
C GLY A 22 24.20 -7.72 -9.10
N GLY A 23 24.36 -8.89 -8.47
CA GLY A 23 23.77 -9.20 -7.17
C GLY A 23 22.34 -9.76 -7.24
N TRP A 24 21.79 -9.99 -8.42
CA TRP A 24 20.42 -10.49 -8.61
C TRP A 24 20.39 -11.83 -9.35
N LEU A 25 19.41 -12.66 -9.00
CA LEU A 25 19.00 -13.79 -9.82
C LEU A 25 17.99 -13.31 -10.87
N ASP A 26 18.22 -13.58 -12.15
CA ASP A 26 17.27 -13.31 -13.24
C ASP A 26 16.77 -14.64 -13.81
N LEU A 27 15.48 -14.95 -13.62
CA LEU A 27 14.87 -16.25 -13.90
C LEU A 27 13.71 -16.08 -14.89
N THR A 28 13.84 -16.61 -16.10
CA THR A 28 12.76 -16.66 -17.08
C THR A 28 12.07 -18.02 -17.01
N VAL A 29 10.83 -18.05 -16.52
CA VAL A 29 10.00 -19.26 -16.47
C VAL A 29 9.41 -19.50 -17.84
N LEU A 30 9.68 -20.68 -18.38
CA LEU A 30 9.24 -21.11 -19.71
C LEU A 30 7.87 -21.79 -19.64
N ASP A 31 7.66 -22.61 -18.62
CA ASP A 31 6.44 -23.38 -18.39
C ASP A 31 6.33 -23.78 -16.91
N ALA A 32 5.12 -23.82 -16.35
CA ALA A 32 4.87 -24.32 -15.00
C ALA A 32 3.40 -24.72 -14.78
N ALA A 33 3.18 -25.97 -14.38
CA ALA A 33 1.92 -26.42 -13.83
C ALA A 33 1.64 -25.74 -12.48
N GLU A 34 0.37 -25.51 -12.15
CA GLU A 34 -0.02 -24.78 -10.95
C GLU A 34 0.50 -25.42 -9.65
N ASP A 35 0.48 -26.75 -9.57
CA ASP A 35 0.96 -27.53 -8.43
C ASP A 35 2.50 -27.58 -8.33
N ALA A 36 3.21 -27.33 -9.43
CA ALA A 36 4.67 -27.27 -9.49
C ALA A 36 5.24 -25.91 -9.03
N VAL A 37 4.42 -24.85 -9.03
CA VAL A 37 4.88 -23.49 -8.70
C VAL A 37 5.53 -23.41 -7.32
N PRO A 38 4.94 -23.90 -6.21
CA PRO A 38 5.58 -23.83 -4.90
C PRO A 38 6.99 -24.44 -4.86
N ALA A 39 7.21 -25.54 -5.58
CA ALA A 39 8.52 -26.20 -5.68
C ALA A 39 9.52 -25.37 -6.51
N LEU A 40 9.06 -24.80 -7.64
CA LEU A 40 9.87 -23.89 -8.45
C LEU A 40 10.31 -22.67 -7.63
N LEU A 41 9.40 -22.15 -6.79
CA LEU A 41 9.68 -21.01 -5.93
C LEU A 41 10.69 -21.31 -4.83
N ALA A 42 10.55 -22.45 -4.15
CA ALA A 42 11.52 -22.88 -3.15
C ALA A 42 12.92 -23.01 -3.77
N ALA A 43 13.01 -23.57 -4.97
CA ALA A 43 14.28 -23.71 -5.69
C ALA A 43 14.86 -22.35 -6.15
N ALA A 44 14.01 -21.40 -6.54
CA ALA A 44 14.44 -20.03 -6.87
C ALA A 44 14.94 -19.28 -5.62
N GLN A 45 14.25 -19.43 -4.48
CA GLN A 45 14.63 -18.84 -3.19
C GLN A 45 15.97 -19.38 -2.69
N GLU A 46 16.18 -20.70 -2.75
CA GLU A 46 17.44 -21.33 -2.38
C GLU A 46 18.61 -20.77 -3.22
N ARG A 47 18.38 -20.60 -4.53
CA ARG A 47 19.40 -20.08 -5.45
C ARG A 47 19.66 -18.59 -5.31
N ALA A 48 18.66 -17.81 -4.90
CA ALA A 48 18.82 -16.40 -4.62
C ALA A 48 19.31 -16.13 -3.18
N SER A 49 19.51 -17.15 -2.35
CA SER A 49 20.09 -17.00 -1.02
C SER A 49 21.47 -16.34 -1.09
N GLY A 50 21.63 -15.19 -0.42
CA GLY A 50 22.86 -14.39 -0.45
C GLY A 50 22.96 -13.41 -1.63
N LEU A 51 21.94 -13.33 -2.47
CA LEU A 51 21.73 -12.30 -3.49
C LEU A 51 20.78 -11.22 -2.95
N ASP A 52 20.74 -10.07 -3.62
CA ASP A 52 19.84 -8.95 -3.30
C ASP A 52 18.36 -9.30 -3.58
N GLY A 53 18.12 -10.26 -4.46
CA GLY A 53 16.78 -10.77 -4.78
C GLY A 53 16.74 -11.58 -6.07
N ALA A 54 15.53 -11.90 -6.52
CA ALA A 54 15.25 -12.57 -7.79
C ALA A 54 14.27 -11.79 -8.65
N LEU A 55 14.56 -11.68 -9.94
CA LEU A 55 13.64 -11.28 -11.00
C LEU A 55 13.09 -12.56 -11.63
N VAL A 56 11.78 -12.68 -11.76
CA VAL A 56 11.11 -13.81 -12.41
C VAL A 56 10.29 -13.29 -13.57
N ARG A 57 10.65 -13.67 -14.80
CA ARG A 57 9.94 -13.31 -16.03
C ARG A 57 9.06 -14.46 -16.48
N THR A 58 7.82 -14.17 -16.86
CA THR A 58 6.91 -15.16 -17.47
C THR A 58 6.05 -14.49 -18.55
N HIS A 59 5.66 -15.28 -19.56
CA HIS A 59 4.70 -14.87 -20.60
C HIS A 59 3.31 -15.49 -20.39
N ASP A 60 3.12 -16.26 -19.31
CA ASP A 60 1.88 -16.94 -18.97
C ASP A 60 1.13 -16.14 -17.88
N ASP A 61 -0.06 -15.65 -18.22
CA ASP A 61 -0.89 -14.83 -17.32
C ASP A 61 -1.41 -15.61 -16.11
N ALA A 62 -1.70 -16.91 -16.25
CA ALA A 62 -2.15 -17.77 -15.16
C ALA A 62 -1.01 -18.05 -14.18
N LEU A 63 0.18 -18.31 -14.71
CA LEU A 63 1.40 -18.42 -13.92
C LEU A 63 1.75 -17.10 -13.23
N ALA A 64 1.66 -15.97 -13.93
CA ALA A 64 1.88 -14.66 -13.33
C ALA A 64 0.92 -14.39 -12.18
N ALA A 65 -0.37 -14.72 -12.33
CA ALA A 65 -1.36 -14.59 -11.27
C ALA A 65 -1.05 -15.52 -10.07
N LEU A 66 -0.62 -16.75 -10.34
CA LEU A 66 -0.24 -17.71 -9.30
C LEU A 66 1.03 -17.30 -8.55
N LEU A 67 2.07 -16.84 -9.25
CA LEU A 67 3.28 -16.30 -8.64
C LEU A 67 2.96 -15.11 -7.73
N ARG A 68 2.02 -14.22 -8.12
CA ARG A 68 1.53 -13.12 -7.27
C ARG A 68 0.91 -13.62 -5.96
N ARG A 69 0.11 -14.70 -6.01
CA ARG A 69 -0.45 -15.36 -4.79
C ARG A 69 0.64 -15.89 -3.86
N HIS A 70 1.82 -16.21 -4.39
CA HIS A 70 2.96 -16.75 -3.64
C HIS A 70 4.07 -15.74 -3.35
N GLY A 71 3.76 -14.43 -3.35
CA GLY A 71 4.67 -13.40 -2.84
C GLY A 71 5.53 -12.70 -3.90
N PHE A 72 5.36 -13.02 -5.18
CA PHE A 72 6.03 -12.31 -6.27
C PHE A 72 5.28 -11.03 -6.63
N ARG A 73 5.98 -9.95 -6.98
CA ARG A 73 5.37 -8.64 -7.26
C ARG A 73 5.80 -8.11 -8.62
N PRO A 74 4.95 -7.51 -9.45
CA PRO A 74 5.40 -6.89 -10.70
C PRO A 74 6.49 -5.85 -10.42
N SER A 75 7.59 -5.88 -11.18
CA SER A 75 8.52 -4.76 -11.19
C SER A 75 7.82 -3.56 -11.81
N GLY A 76 7.75 -2.43 -11.11
CA GLY A 76 7.24 -1.17 -11.66
C GLY A 76 8.02 -0.65 -12.88
N ALA A 77 9.16 -1.26 -13.23
CA ALA A 77 9.93 -0.95 -14.42
C ALA A 77 9.37 -1.66 -15.68
N VAL A 78 8.18 -1.30 -16.13
CA VAL A 78 7.70 -1.68 -17.48
C VAL A 78 8.30 -0.69 -18.50
N ALA A 79 9.52 -0.94 -18.94
CA ALA A 79 10.08 -0.28 -20.12
C ALA A 79 9.70 -1.08 -21.38
N GLY A 80 8.79 -0.53 -22.18
CA GLY A 80 8.52 -0.97 -23.54
C GLY A 80 7.45 -2.05 -23.64
N ARG A 81 6.32 -1.70 -24.25
CA ARG A 81 5.24 -2.62 -24.60
C ARG A 81 5.40 -2.97 -26.10
N PRO A 82 5.96 -4.13 -26.50
CA PRO A 82 5.75 -4.64 -27.83
C PRO A 82 4.35 -5.26 -27.88
N ARG A 83 3.57 -4.93 -28.92
CA ARG A 83 2.29 -5.59 -29.18
C ARG A 83 2.56 -7.07 -29.49
N GLY A 84 2.03 -7.99 -28.67
CA GLY A 84 1.98 -9.41 -29.02
C GLY A 84 1.92 -10.39 -27.85
N HIS A 85 2.71 -10.18 -26.80
CA HIS A 85 2.78 -11.07 -25.63
C HIS A 85 3.15 -10.26 -24.38
N THR A 86 2.46 -10.48 -23.27
CA THR A 86 2.73 -9.76 -22.00
C THR A 86 3.85 -10.48 -21.27
N GLU A 87 5.06 -9.95 -21.32
CA GLU A 87 6.11 -10.40 -20.40
C GLU A 87 5.87 -9.73 -19.04
N VAL A 88 5.57 -10.53 -18.02
CA VAL A 88 5.44 -10.08 -16.64
C VAL A 88 6.79 -10.31 -15.96
N THR A 89 7.50 -9.22 -15.64
CA THR A 89 8.64 -9.28 -14.73
C THR A 89 8.14 -9.13 -13.31
N LEU A 90 8.38 -10.13 -12.49
CA LEU A 90 8.08 -10.14 -11.06
C LEU A 90 9.39 -10.05 -10.26
N VAL A 91 9.37 -9.40 -9.10
CA VAL A 91 10.50 -9.22 -8.19
C VAL A 91 10.18 -9.97 -6.91
N LEU A 92 11.15 -10.73 -6.43
CA LEU A 92 11.21 -11.31 -5.10
C LEU A 92 12.40 -10.68 -4.38
N ARG A 93 12.17 -9.96 -3.28
CA ARG A 93 13.22 -9.53 -2.37
C ARG A 93 13.29 -10.53 -1.21
N LEU A 94 14.46 -11.09 -0.95
CA LEU A 94 14.65 -12.14 0.06
C LEU A 94 14.92 -11.60 1.48
N GLY A 95 14.66 -10.32 1.72
CA GLY A 95 14.82 -9.69 3.04
C GLY A 95 13.55 -9.81 3.89
N VAL A 96 13.68 -10.37 5.08
CA VAL A 96 12.64 -10.30 6.14
C VAL A 96 12.78 -8.97 6.89
N ASP A 97 12.59 -7.85 6.20
CA ASP A 97 12.51 -6.55 6.87
C ASP A 97 11.05 -6.24 7.17
N ALA A 98 10.64 -6.46 8.41
CA ALA A 98 9.30 -6.17 8.95
C ALA A 98 8.91 -4.66 8.93
N ALA A 99 9.73 -3.82 8.31
CA ALA A 99 9.57 -2.36 8.24
C ALA A 99 9.38 -1.83 6.80
N VAL A 100 9.31 -2.71 5.79
CA VAL A 100 8.95 -2.34 4.42
C VAL A 100 7.49 -2.73 4.21
N ASP A 101 6.64 -1.75 3.90
CA ASP A 101 5.34 -2.02 3.28
C ASP A 101 5.64 -2.51 1.86
N ASP A 102 5.54 -3.82 1.64
CA ASP A 102 6.04 -4.50 0.45
C ASP A 102 4.96 -4.69 -0.63
N GLY A 103 3.82 -4.00 -0.48
CA GLY A 103 2.66 -4.15 -1.36
C GLY A 103 2.06 -5.55 -1.30
N ALA A 104 2.25 -6.30 -0.20
CA ALA A 104 1.55 -7.55 0.00
C ALA A 104 0.06 -7.30 0.14
N VAL A 105 -0.69 -7.86 -0.81
CA VAL A 105 -2.16 -7.88 -0.79
C VAL A 105 -2.64 -8.39 0.56
N HIS A 106 -3.19 -7.47 1.35
CA HIS A 106 -3.67 -7.71 2.70
C HIS A 106 -5.15 -7.32 2.80
N PRO A 107 -5.93 -7.88 3.74
CA PRO A 107 -7.28 -7.40 4.00
C PRO A 107 -7.28 -5.91 4.38
N PRO A 108 -8.36 -5.16 4.11
CA PRO A 108 -8.48 -3.76 4.53
C PRO A 108 -8.12 -3.56 6.00
N LYS A 109 -7.22 -2.61 6.28
CA LYS A 109 -6.78 -2.31 7.65
C LYS A 109 -7.95 -1.67 8.41
N ARG A 110 -8.27 -2.17 9.60
CA ARG A 110 -9.40 -1.68 10.41
C ARG A 110 -8.93 -1.11 11.73
N GLU A 111 -9.44 0.06 12.10
CA GLU A 111 -9.20 0.65 13.42
C GLU A 111 -10.50 0.92 14.15
N VAL A 112 -10.40 0.95 15.48
CA VAL A 112 -11.49 1.37 16.36
C VAL A 112 -11.00 2.52 17.22
N PHE A 113 -11.80 3.58 17.29
CA PHE A 113 -11.58 4.74 18.13
C PHE A 113 -12.71 4.79 19.17
N ASP A 114 -12.34 4.77 20.45
CA ASP A 114 -13.26 4.75 21.58
C ASP A 114 -13.06 6.02 22.43
N PRO A 115 -13.77 7.12 22.11
CA PRO A 115 -13.70 8.35 22.88
C PRO A 115 -14.03 8.20 24.37
N PRO A 116 -15.08 7.45 24.79
CA PRO A 116 -15.31 7.18 26.21
C PRO A 116 -14.12 6.53 26.93
N ALA A 117 -13.41 5.63 26.26
CA ALA A 117 -12.25 4.95 26.83
C ALA A 117 -10.92 5.68 26.60
N MET A 118 -10.90 6.76 25.81
CA MET A 118 -9.69 7.46 25.36
C MET A 118 -8.66 6.52 24.71
N THR A 119 -9.13 5.60 23.85
CA THR A 119 -8.25 4.64 23.16
C THR A 119 -8.49 4.55 21.66
N ASN A 120 -7.43 4.18 20.94
CA ASN A 120 -7.45 3.77 19.54
C ASN A 120 -6.85 2.36 19.44
N THR A 121 -7.66 1.38 19.04
CA THR A 121 -7.18 0.05 18.66
C THR A 121 -6.73 0.09 17.21
N ASP A 122 -5.43 -0.10 16.98
CA ASP A 122 -4.80 -0.03 15.66
C ASP A 122 -5.06 -1.29 14.81
N PRO A 123 -4.64 -1.32 13.52
CA PRO A 123 -4.90 -2.46 12.64
C PRO A 123 -4.24 -3.78 13.07
N LYS A 124 -3.26 -3.71 13.97
CA LYS A 124 -2.56 -4.88 14.55
C LYS A 124 -3.19 -5.33 15.87
N GLY A 125 -4.28 -4.67 16.31
CA GLY A 125 -4.98 -4.96 17.55
C GLY A 125 -4.34 -4.34 18.80
N PHE A 126 -3.31 -3.49 18.65
CA PHE A 126 -2.73 -2.80 19.80
C PHE A 126 -3.62 -1.65 20.25
N VAL A 127 -3.94 -1.61 21.54
CA VAL A 127 -4.68 -0.53 22.16
C VAL A 127 -3.71 0.60 22.49
N ARG A 128 -3.93 1.76 21.89
CA ARG A 128 -3.11 2.97 22.05
C ARG A 128 -3.90 4.02 22.83
N GLU A 129 -3.26 4.62 23.82
CA GLU A 129 -3.83 5.76 24.54
C GLU A 129 -3.96 6.97 23.60
N VAL A 130 -5.06 7.70 23.74
CA VAL A 130 -5.35 8.92 22.98
C VAL A 130 -5.34 10.10 23.93
N GLU A 131 -4.65 11.17 23.55
CA GLU A 131 -4.55 12.38 24.37
C GLU A 131 -5.79 13.28 24.21
N GLU A 132 -6.38 13.33 23.01
CA GLU A 132 -7.62 14.07 22.75
C GLU A 132 -8.48 13.36 21.70
N PHE A 133 -9.77 13.32 22.00
CA PHE A 133 -10.82 13.17 21.01
C PHE A 133 -11.66 14.44 21.00
N ARG A 134 -11.99 14.93 19.80
CA ARG A 134 -12.94 16.05 19.64
C ARG A 134 -13.90 15.74 18.52
N GLU A 135 -15.15 15.47 18.90
CA GLU A 135 -16.23 15.24 17.96
C GLU A 135 -16.77 16.56 17.41
N THR A 136 -17.05 16.59 16.11
CA THR A 136 -17.77 17.67 15.43
C THR A 136 -18.91 17.10 14.61
N THR A 137 -19.68 17.98 13.96
CA THR A 137 -20.76 17.56 13.05
C THR A 137 -20.26 16.90 11.77
N PHE A 138 -19.00 17.13 11.39
CA PHE A 138 -18.42 16.61 10.14
C PHE A 138 -17.39 15.50 10.35
N GLY A 139 -16.92 15.27 11.59
CA GLY A 139 -15.92 14.25 11.84
C GLY A 139 -15.47 14.10 13.29
N LEU A 140 -14.48 13.24 13.49
CA LEU A 140 -13.79 13.04 14.77
C LEU A 140 -12.33 13.45 14.61
N TYR A 141 -11.87 14.38 15.44
CA TYR A 141 -10.46 14.67 15.62
C TYR A 141 -9.85 13.75 16.68
N VAL A 142 -8.62 13.32 16.45
CA VAL A 142 -7.82 12.41 17.29
C VAL A 142 -6.41 12.97 17.39
N ALA A 143 -5.87 13.08 18.60
CA ALA A 143 -4.45 13.38 18.82
C ALA A 143 -3.84 12.35 19.77
N ARG A 144 -2.74 11.72 19.37
CA ARG A 144 -2.05 10.75 20.22
C ARG A 144 -0.56 10.66 19.95
N ARG A 145 0.18 10.18 20.94
CA ARG A 145 1.57 9.75 20.76
C ARG A 145 1.64 8.50 19.89
N ALA A 146 2.81 8.29 19.30
CA ALA A 146 3.15 7.12 18.52
C ALA A 146 4.45 6.52 19.02
N ASP A 147 4.44 5.21 19.21
CA ASP A 147 5.64 4.42 19.42
C ASP A 147 6.13 3.92 18.06
N HIS A 148 6.68 4.85 17.27
CA HIS A 148 7.17 4.59 15.92
C HIS A 148 8.55 5.26 15.72
N PRO A 149 9.53 4.59 15.09
CA PRO A 149 10.90 5.12 14.99
C PRO A 149 11.00 6.45 14.26
N ARG A 150 10.07 6.74 13.34
CA ARG A 150 10.11 7.93 12.46
C ARG A 150 9.23 9.10 12.90
N PHE A 151 8.27 8.89 13.79
CA PHE A 151 7.35 9.95 14.22
C PHE A 151 6.89 9.71 15.66
N ALA A 152 6.82 10.78 16.45
CA ALA A 152 6.53 10.71 17.88
C ALA A 152 5.04 10.88 18.22
N ALA A 153 4.25 11.43 17.30
CA ALA A 153 2.83 11.66 17.47
C ALA A 153 2.12 11.72 16.12
N ILE A 154 0.80 11.56 16.17
CA ILE A 154 -0.08 11.81 15.03
C ILE A 154 -1.29 12.61 15.48
N GLU A 155 -1.79 13.41 14.55
CA GLU A 155 -3.13 13.99 14.61
C GLU A 155 -3.92 13.47 13.42
N SER A 156 -5.18 13.07 13.63
CA SER A 156 -6.04 12.61 12.55
C SER A 156 -7.44 13.22 12.65
N TRP A 157 -8.05 13.48 11.49
CA TRP A 157 -9.48 13.73 11.32
C TRP A 157 -10.12 12.56 10.59
N LEU A 158 -11.15 11.97 11.17
CA LEU A 158 -12.00 10.97 10.53
C LEU A 158 -13.22 11.66 9.90
N LEU A 159 -13.40 11.54 8.58
CA LEU A 159 -14.36 12.34 7.80
C LEU A 159 -15.35 11.46 7.02
N PRO A 160 -16.46 11.00 7.64
CA PRO A 160 -17.41 10.06 7.02
C PRO A 160 -18.02 10.50 5.69
N ALA A 161 -18.35 11.79 5.54
CA ALA A 161 -18.97 12.30 4.32
C ALA A 161 -18.01 12.40 3.13
N PHE A 162 -16.72 12.17 3.36
CA PHE A 162 -15.66 12.27 2.37
C PHE A 162 -15.01 10.92 2.07
N ASP A 163 -15.29 9.88 2.87
CA ASP A 163 -14.54 8.62 2.86
C ASP A 163 -13.03 8.83 2.98
N LEU A 164 -12.65 9.72 3.91
CA LEU A 164 -11.27 10.09 4.16
C LEU A 164 -10.93 10.04 5.64
N ARG A 165 -9.66 9.71 5.90
CA ARG A 165 -8.95 10.08 7.12
C ARG A 165 -7.83 11.03 6.74
N ALA A 166 -7.81 12.22 7.32
CA ALA A 166 -6.70 13.15 7.15
C ALA A 166 -5.74 13.03 8.34
N THR A 167 -4.44 12.95 8.12
CA THR A 167 -3.43 12.74 9.17
C THR A 167 -2.25 13.68 9.01
N ILE A 168 -1.81 14.28 10.12
CA ILE A 168 -0.50 14.92 10.26
C ILE A 168 0.40 14.00 11.09
N PHE A 169 1.59 13.72 10.58
CA PHE A 169 2.63 12.99 11.29
C PHE A 169 3.64 13.96 11.88
N HIS A 170 3.86 13.86 13.19
CA HIS A 170 4.91 14.62 13.88
C HIS A 170 6.22 13.86 13.81
N PHE A 171 6.94 14.03 12.69
CA PHE A 171 8.20 13.34 12.42
C PHE A 171 9.27 13.66 13.46
N THR A 172 10.08 12.67 13.81
CA THR A 172 11.26 12.85 14.66
C THR A 172 12.38 13.51 13.85
N PRO A 173 13.31 14.23 14.50
CA PRO A 173 14.40 14.91 13.79
C PRO A 173 15.20 13.97 12.89
N GLY A 174 15.40 14.35 11.63
CA GLY A 174 16.09 13.53 10.60
C GLY A 174 15.19 12.55 9.86
N HIS A 175 13.90 12.49 10.18
CA HIS A 175 12.90 11.67 9.50
C HIS A 175 11.80 12.51 8.83
N GLU A 176 12.01 13.81 8.70
CA GLU A 176 11.07 14.72 8.06
C GLU A 176 10.81 14.29 6.62
N ARG A 177 9.54 14.35 6.22
CA ARG A 177 9.10 14.10 4.84
C ARG A 177 8.55 15.39 4.25
N ASP A 178 8.70 15.52 2.94
CA ASP A 178 8.02 16.54 2.15
C ASP A 178 6.54 16.15 2.02
N GLN A 179 5.79 16.32 3.11
CA GLN A 179 4.36 16.06 3.20
C GLN A 179 3.76 16.93 4.30
N ARG A 180 2.55 17.42 4.09
CA ARG A 180 1.79 18.15 5.11
C ARG A 180 0.66 17.30 5.67
N VAL A 181 -0.38 17.09 4.88
CA VAL A 181 -1.52 16.23 5.22
C VAL A 181 -1.44 14.96 4.38
N TYR A 182 -1.52 13.82 5.06
CA TYR A 182 -1.72 12.52 4.45
C TYR A 182 -3.21 12.19 4.47
N LEU A 183 -3.78 11.77 3.36
CA LEU A 183 -5.18 11.38 3.26
C LEU A 183 -5.27 9.89 2.98
N ASP A 184 -5.69 9.11 3.96
CA ASP A 184 -6.13 7.74 3.71
C ASP A 184 -7.54 7.76 3.12
N VAL A 185 -7.75 7.10 1.98
CA VAL A 185 -9.09 6.82 1.49
C VAL A 185 -9.64 5.65 2.29
N ALA A 186 -10.67 5.93 3.08
CA ALA A 186 -11.17 4.99 4.06
C ALA A 186 -12.66 5.12 4.25
N ARG A 187 -13.34 3.99 4.43
CA ARG A 187 -14.67 4.00 5.01
C ARG A 187 -14.58 4.49 6.44
N VAL A 188 -15.34 5.51 6.79
CA VAL A 188 -15.46 5.98 8.17
C VAL A 188 -16.91 5.89 8.62
N TRP A 189 -17.14 5.28 9.79
CA TRP A 189 -18.49 5.22 10.36
C TRP A 189 -18.49 5.22 11.88
N ARG A 190 -19.65 5.52 12.45
CA ARG A 190 -19.90 5.48 13.88
C ARG A 190 -20.81 4.29 14.22
N ALA A 191 -20.45 3.54 15.27
CA ALA A 191 -21.26 2.49 15.86
C ALA A 191 -21.42 2.76 17.37
N GLY A 192 -22.58 3.31 17.75
CA GLY A 192 -22.80 3.78 19.12
C GLY A 192 -21.85 4.94 19.47
N ASN A 193 -21.04 4.76 20.53
CA ASN A 193 -20.04 5.75 20.94
C ASN A 193 -18.66 5.52 20.33
N ARG A 194 -18.49 4.51 19.48
CA ARG A 194 -17.21 4.20 18.84
C ARG A 194 -17.21 4.63 17.39
N TRP A 195 -16.04 5.04 16.92
CA TRP A 195 -15.77 5.32 15.54
C TRP A 195 -14.89 4.23 14.95
N HIS A 196 -15.04 4.00 13.66
CA HIS A 196 -14.37 2.95 12.94
C HIS A 196 -13.83 3.48 11.63
N THR A 197 -12.66 2.97 11.25
CA THR A 197 -12.14 3.14 9.91
C THR A 197 -11.87 1.78 9.28
N GLU A 198 -12.07 1.70 7.97
CA GLU A 198 -11.58 0.63 7.12
C GLU A 198 -10.85 1.28 5.95
N ASP A 199 -9.55 1.05 5.90
CA ASP A 199 -8.61 1.56 4.91
C ASP A 199 -8.83 0.89 3.54
N TRP A 200 -8.99 1.69 2.50
CA TRP A 200 -9.23 1.23 1.12
C TRP A 200 -8.02 1.47 0.22
N TYR A 201 -6.81 1.35 0.77
CA TYR A 201 -5.51 1.31 0.11
C TYR A 201 -5.06 2.62 -0.53
N LEU A 202 -5.94 3.33 -1.24
CA LEU A 202 -5.56 4.59 -1.87
C LEU A 202 -5.20 5.63 -0.83
N ASP A 203 -4.04 6.24 -1.02
CA ASP A 203 -3.60 7.36 -0.21
C ASP A 203 -3.30 8.58 -1.08
N LEU A 204 -3.48 9.77 -0.49
CA LEU A 204 -3.07 11.02 -1.10
C LEU A 204 -2.14 11.82 -0.21
N VAL A 205 -1.08 12.37 -0.80
CA VAL A 205 -0.05 13.13 -0.07
C VAL A 205 -0.11 14.59 -0.47
N GLU A 206 -0.50 15.46 0.47
CA GLU A 206 -0.42 16.91 0.29
C GLU A 206 1.02 17.37 0.35
N HIS A 207 1.45 17.98 -0.75
CA HIS A 207 2.72 18.64 -0.90
C HIS A 207 2.49 20.15 -0.93
N PRO A 208 2.96 20.94 0.05
CA PRO A 208 2.67 22.37 0.10
C PRO A 208 2.91 23.10 -1.23
N GLY A 209 1.87 23.70 -1.78
CA GLY A 209 1.91 24.47 -3.03
C GLY A 209 2.03 23.65 -4.32
N ARG A 210 1.89 22.33 -4.27
CA ARG A 210 1.96 21.43 -5.43
C ARG A 210 0.71 20.55 -5.50
N PRO A 211 0.34 20.05 -6.69
CA PRO A 211 -0.73 19.06 -6.83
C PRO A 211 -0.59 17.91 -5.83
N ILE A 212 -1.72 17.50 -5.24
CA ILE A 212 -1.75 16.35 -4.34
C ILE A 212 -1.34 15.08 -5.12
N GLU A 213 -0.49 14.27 -4.51
CA GLU A 213 0.00 13.03 -5.11
C GLU A 213 -0.93 11.88 -4.72
N LEU A 214 -1.38 11.08 -5.69
CA LEU A 214 -2.11 9.83 -5.45
C LEU A 214 -1.12 8.66 -5.48
N ILE A 215 -1.14 7.81 -4.47
CA ILE A 215 -0.28 6.64 -4.35
C ILE A 215 -1.11 5.36 -4.11
N ASP A 216 -0.44 4.20 -4.17
CA ASP A 216 -0.95 2.88 -3.80
C ASP A 216 -2.19 2.41 -4.61
N VAL A 217 -2.30 2.91 -5.85
CA VAL A 217 -3.30 2.48 -6.83
C VAL A 217 -3.15 1.00 -7.18
N ASP A 218 -1.93 0.51 -7.25
CA ASP A 218 -1.63 -0.91 -7.46
C ASP A 218 -2.14 -1.79 -6.32
N GLU A 219 -2.05 -1.34 -5.07
CA GLU A 219 -2.60 -2.06 -3.91
C GLU A 219 -4.13 -2.17 -3.98
N LEU A 220 -4.83 -1.08 -4.28
CA LEU A 220 -6.30 -1.11 -4.48
C LEU A 220 -6.68 -2.14 -5.55
N LEU A 221 -6.02 -2.09 -6.71
CA LEU A 221 -6.32 -2.97 -7.83
C LEU A 221 -6.02 -4.44 -7.48
N ALA A 222 -4.92 -4.68 -6.76
CA ALA A 222 -4.54 -6.02 -6.34
C ALA A 222 -5.50 -6.59 -5.27
N ALA A 223 -5.93 -5.77 -4.31
CA ALA A 223 -6.92 -6.16 -3.30
C ALA A 223 -8.30 -6.45 -3.90
N SER A 224 -8.73 -5.62 -4.85
CA SER A 224 -9.98 -5.82 -5.60
C SER A 224 -9.94 -7.10 -6.43
N ALA A 225 -8.85 -7.34 -7.17
CA ALA A 225 -8.65 -8.56 -7.95
C ALA A 225 -8.56 -9.84 -7.09
N ALA A 226 -8.21 -9.70 -5.81
CA ALA A 226 -8.15 -10.79 -4.84
C ALA A 226 -9.43 -10.94 -3.99
N ASP A 227 -10.52 -10.23 -4.34
CA ASP A 227 -11.79 -10.20 -3.61
C ASP A 227 -11.66 -9.79 -2.13
N LEU A 228 -10.59 -9.08 -1.75
CA LEU A 228 -10.40 -8.54 -0.40
C LEU A 228 -11.15 -7.22 -0.20
N LEU A 229 -11.43 -6.52 -1.30
CA LEU A 229 -12.27 -5.34 -1.35
C LEU A 229 -13.32 -5.53 -2.44
N SER A 230 -14.58 -5.22 -2.15
CA SER A 230 -15.63 -5.35 -3.16
C SER A 230 -15.42 -4.37 -4.31
N ALA A 231 -15.85 -4.72 -5.52
CA ALA A 231 -15.78 -3.81 -6.67
C ALA A 231 -16.51 -2.47 -6.40
N ALA A 232 -17.60 -2.50 -5.63
CA ALA A 232 -18.35 -1.30 -5.26
C ALA A 232 -17.58 -0.39 -4.29
N ASP A 233 -16.88 -0.98 -3.31
CA ASP A 233 -16.04 -0.21 -2.39
C ASP A 233 -14.78 0.30 -3.09
N ALA A 234 -14.21 -0.47 -4.03
CA ALA A 234 -13.08 -0.03 -4.84
C ALA A 234 -13.47 1.16 -5.75
N GLU A 235 -14.63 1.10 -6.41
CA GLU A 235 -15.17 2.24 -7.19
C GLU A 235 -15.37 3.46 -6.29
N ARG A 236 -15.95 3.27 -5.10
CA ARG A 236 -16.16 4.35 -4.13
C ARG A 236 -14.84 4.96 -3.66
N ALA A 237 -13.81 4.16 -3.44
CA ALA A 237 -12.47 4.63 -3.09
C ALA A 237 -11.89 5.51 -4.22
N MET A 238 -11.98 5.07 -5.47
CA MET A 238 -11.53 5.86 -6.63
C MET A 238 -12.29 7.19 -6.76
N LEU A 239 -13.60 7.19 -6.52
CA LEU A 239 -14.41 8.41 -6.54
C LEU A 239 -14.05 9.37 -5.40
N ALA A 240 -13.76 8.86 -4.20
CA ALA A 240 -13.27 9.66 -3.07
C ALA A 240 -11.91 10.30 -3.38
N ALA A 241 -10.96 9.53 -3.92
CA ALA A 241 -9.67 10.04 -4.36
C ALA A 241 -9.81 11.11 -5.46
N ALA A 242 -10.64 10.87 -6.48
CA ALA A 242 -10.89 11.84 -7.54
C ALA A 242 -11.51 13.14 -7.01
N ARG A 243 -12.43 13.04 -6.04
CA ARG A 243 -13.01 14.21 -5.36
C ARG A 243 -11.94 15.00 -4.60
N ALA A 244 -11.03 14.32 -3.89
CA ALA A 244 -9.94 14.98 -3.18
C ALA A 244 -8.95 15.68 -4.13
N ILE A 245 -8.58 15.03 -5.23
CA ILE A 245 -7.71 15.62 -6.26
C ILE A 245 -8.36 16.89 -6.86
N GLY A 246 -9.62 16.79 -7.30
CA GLY A 246 -10.34 17.93 -7.88
C GLY A 246 -10.58 19.05 -6.86
N GLY A 247 -10.94 18.67 -5.63
CA GLY A 247 -11.18 19.59 -4.53
C GLY A 247 -9.93 20.39 -4.15
N THR A 248 -8.82 19.72 -3.90
CA THR A 248 -7.55 20.38 -3.56
C THR A 248 -7.03 21.23 -4.73
N ALA A 249 -7.11 20.75 -5.97
CA ALA A 249 -6.72 21.53 -7.16
C ALA A 249 -7.53 22.84 -7.30
N ALA A 250 -8.83 22.81 -7.00
CA ALA A 250 -9.68 23.99 -7.04
C ALA A 250 -9.41 24.99 -5.89
N HIS A 251 -8.73 24.56 -4.82
CA HIS A 251 -8.50 25.35 -3.60
C HIS A 251 -7.01 25.54 -3.31
N GLY A 252 -6.23 25.82 -4.36
CA GLY A 252 -4.81 26.20 -4.22
C GLY A 252 -3.91 25.07 -3.72
N HIS A 253 -4.27 23.83 -4.00
CA HIS A 253 -3.58 22.62 -3.55
C HIS A 253 -3.49 22.47 -2.03
N SER A 254 -4.54 22.91 -1.32
CA SER A 254 -4.63 22.81 0.13
C SER A 254 -5.81 21.93 0.54
N VAL A 255 -5.53 20.90 1.36
CA VAL A 255 -6.55 20.03 1.94
C VAL A 255 -7.44 20.82 2.89
N ASP A 256 -6.84 21.61 3.79
CA ASP A 256 -7.59 22.43 4.76
C ASP A 256 -8.55 23.40 4.05
N ALA A 257 -8.08 24.10 3.01
CA ALA A 257 -8.92 25.05 2.26
C ALA A 257 -10.07 24.36 1.53
N TRP A 258 -9.80 23.20 0.92
CA TRP A 258 -10.82 22.40 0.25
C TRP A 258 -11.88 21.89 1.23
N LEU A 259 -11.47 21.25 2.32
CA LEU A 259 -12.39 20.70 3.31
C LEU A 259 -13.23 21.80 3.99
N ALA A 260 -12.63 22.97 4.27
CA ALA A 260 -13.36 24.12 4.78
C ALA A 260 -14.44 24.61 3.80
N ALA A 261 -14.14 24.69 2.50
CA ALA A 261 -15.10 25.08 1.47
C ALA A 261 -16.27 24.08 1.34
N GLU A 262 -16.02 22.79 1.61
CA GLU A 262 -17.02 21.72 1.63
C GLU A 262 -17.76 21.58 2.97
N GLY A 263 -17.58 22.53 3.90
CA GLY A 263 -18.29 22.56 5.18
C GLY A 263 -17.70 21.65 6.28
N ALA A 264 -16.46 21.18 6.10
CA ALA A 264 -15.71 20.39 7.08
C ALA A 264 -14.39 21.09 7.46
N PRO A 265 -14.41 22.27 8.10
CA PRO A 265 -13.21 23.00 8.44
C PRO A 265 -12.39 22.27 9.52
N VAL A 266 -11.36 21.54 9.08
CA VAL A 266 -10.41 20.85 9.95
C VAL A 266 -9.47 21.84 10.62
N SER A 267 -8.98 21.47 11.80
CA SER A 267 -7.98 22.23 12.55
C SER A 267 -7.00 21.27 13.23
N TRP A 268 -5.75 21.71 13.35
CA TRP A 268 -4.62 20.94 13.86
C TRP A 268 -3.97 21.69 15.05
N ARG A 269 -3.18 21.00 15.87
CA ARG A 269 -2.46 21.57 17.03
C ARG A 269 -1.15 22.26 16.64
#